data_AF-G7E0J5-F1
#
_entry.id   AF-G7E0J5-F1
#
_cell.length_a   1.000
_cell.length_b   1.000
_cell.length_c   1.000
_cell.angle_alpha   90.00
_cell.angle_beta   90.00
_cell.angle_gamma   90.00
#
_symmetry.space_group_name_H-M   'P 1'
#
loop_
_entity.id
_entity.type
_entity.pdbx_description
1 polymer ?
#
loop_
_entity_poly.entity_id
_entity_poly.type
_entity_poly.pdbx_seq_one_letter_code
_entity_poly.pdbx_strand_id
1 'polypeptide(L)'
;MLVLLTFLLISISLAAASPVTSTPASEMSERATPLGYIFTLGWSSAGYCSVAGNKYDITRHTWRSWTTSKVSFKVPIDAQDLPLCVQGDCKRIEYDRYYEGGTHPPTPDYRGMRFDDYTSTIVGGEYPGCCEAAFGVKFYLNPHNGAGQYDTEREEEDGGAFMGFCNPHKRSSVSGKSCYEVLDHPQQPFVFVADCVGTRLRPTISSTPYYS
;
A
#
# COMPACT_ATOMS: atom_id res chain seq x y z
N MET A 1 1.03 -39.64 -47.75
CA MET A 1 0.83 -39.14 -46.37
C MET A 1 1.24 -37.70 -46.34
N LEU A 2 0.24 -36.82 -46.45
CA LEU A 2 0.35 -35.37 -46.51
C LEU A 2 -0.18 -34.81 -45.18
N VAL A 3 0.08 -33.54 -44.93
CA VAL A 3 -0.38 -32.66 -43.83
C VAL A 3 0.63 -32.58 -42.68
N LEU A 4 1.65 -31.73 -42.85
CA LEU A 4 1.73 -30.36 -42.31
C LEU A 4 1.73 -30.31 -40.77
N LEU A 5 2.93 -30.28 -40.20
CA LEU A 5 3.17 -29.73 -38.87
C LEU A 5 3.65 -28.28 -39.04
N THR A 6 2.73 -27.33 -38.91
CA THR A 6 3.06 -25.92 -38.66
C THR A 6 2.81 -25.66 -37.18
N PHE A 7 3.84 -25.80 -36.35
CA PHE A 7 3.79 -25.29 -34.99
C PHE A 7 4.20 -23.82 -34.97
N LEU A 8 3.22 -23.04 -34.52
CA LEU A 8 3.18 -21.62 -34.28
C LEU A 8 4.40 -21.15 -33.45
N LEU A 9 5.22 -20.29 -34.03
CA LEU A 9 6.18 -19.45 -33.29
C LEU A 9 5.36 -18.47 -32.45
N ILE A 10 5.31 -18.71 -31.13
CA ILE A 10 4.83 -17.72 -30.17
C ILE A 10 5.89 -16.63 -30.10
N SER A 11 5.66 -15.54 -30.84
CA SER A 11 6.37 -14.27 -30.68
C SER A 11 6.03 -13.72 -29.29
N ILE A 12 6.85 -14.04 -28.30
CA ILE A 12 6.82 -13.35 -27.00
C ILE A 12 7.40 -11.97 -27.26
N SER A 13 6.53 -11.00 -27.54
CA SER A 13 6.86 -9.59 -27.42
C SER A 13 7.13 -9.31 -25.94
N LEU A 14 8.39 -9.49 -25.51
CA LEU A 14 8.88 -8.79 -24.34
C LEU A 14 8.74 -7.30 -24.67
N ALA A 15 7.69 -6.67 -24.13
CA ALA A 15 7.73 -5.25 -23.87
C ALA A 15 8.86 -5.05 -22.86
N ALA A 16 10.08 -4.88 -23.37
CA ALA A 16 11.16 -4.31 -22.62
C ALA A 16 10.68 -2.93 -22.20
N ALA A 17 10.31 -2.79 -20.93
CA ALA A 17 10.18 -1.49 -20.31
C ALA A 17 11.47 -0.74 -20.66
N SER A 18 11.36 0.29 -21.48
CA SER A 18 12.51 1.09 -21.86
C SER A 18 13.18 1.55 -20.56
N PRO A 19 14.50 1.38 -20.42
CA PRO A 19 15.19 1.97 -19.28
C PRO A 19 14.88 3.46 -19.31
N VAL A 20 14.33 3.97 -18.21
CA VAL A 20 14.22 5.41 -18.01
C VAL A 20 15.65 5.91 -17.96
N THR A 21 16.13 6.42 -19.09
CA THR A 21 17.41 7.11 -19.16
C THR A 21 17.27 8.31 -18.23
N SER A 22 17.90 8.25 -17.07
CA SER A 22 18.07 9.41 -16.21
C SER A 22 19.03 10.34 -16.91
N THR A 23 18.51 11.20 -17.79
CA THR A 23 19.25 12.37 -18.24
C THR A 23 19.65 13.13 -16.98
N PRO A 24 20.95 13.38 -16.72
CA PRO A 24 21.35 14.14 -15.55
C PRO A 24 20.62 15.48 -15.59
N ALA A 25 19.90 15.78 -14.51
CA ALA A 25 19.01 16.94 -14.36
C ALA A 25 19.72 18.31 -14.41
N SER A 26 20.98 18.37 -14.87
CA SER A 26 21.81 19.56 -14.88
C SER A 26 21.67 20.42 -16.13
N GLU A 27 20.97 19.96 -17.18
CA GLU A 27 20.88 20.70 -18.46
C GLU A 27 19.46 21.00 -18.96
N MET A 28 18.41 20.50 -18.29
CA MET A 28 17.02 20.89 -18.59
C MET A 28 16.61 22.10 -17.75
N SER A 29 17.00 23.29 -18.23
CA SER A 29 16.34 24.60 -18.05
C SER A 29 15.69 24.87 -16.68
N GLU A 30 16.33 25.73 -15.89
CA GLU A 30 15.78 26.47 -14.73
C GLU A 30 14.51 27.31 -15.06
N ARG A 31 14.00 27.28 -16.30
CA ARG A 31 12.79 27.99 -16.76
C ARG A 31 11.62 27.09 -17.15
N ALA A 32 11.76 25.76 -17.12
CA ALA A 32 10.64 24.89 -17.45
C ALA A 32 9.71 24.76 -16.23
N THR A 33 8.41 24.98 -16.40
CA THR A 33 7.42 24.61 -15.37
C THR A 33 7.40 23.09 -15.29
N PRO A 34 7.57 22.47 -14.10
CA PRO A 34 7.48 21.03 -13.97
C PRO A 34 6.09 20.54 -14.39
N LEU A 35 6.01 19.33 -14.95
CA LEU A 35 4.74 18.65 -15.22
C LEU A 35 4.12 18.06 -13.93
N GLY A 36 4.90 18.03 -12.85
CA GLY A 36 4.57 17.47 -11.55
C GLY A 36 5.83 17.10 -10.79
N TYR A 37 5.64 16.34 -9.73
CA TYR A 37 6.73 15.86 -8.90
C TYR A 37 6.63 14.35 -8.71
N ILE A 38 7.79 13.69 -8.65
CA ILE A 38 7.90 12.32 -8.16
C ILE A 38 8.14 12.42 -6.66
N PHE A 39 7.13 12.04 -5.88
CA PHE A 39 7.22 11.96 -4.44
C PHE A 39 7.74 10.59 -4.03
N THR A 40 8.75 10.55 -3.18
CA THR A 40 9.21 9.33 -2.50
C THR A 40 8.73 9.37 -1.06
N LEU A 41 7.88 8.40 -0.73
CA LEU A 41 7.18 8.27 0.55
C LEU A 41 7.75 7.07 1.29
N GLY A 42 8.09 7.24 2.56
CA GLY A 42 8.60 6.17 3.42
C GLY A 42 7.82 6.09 4.72
N TRP A 43 7.41 4.90 5.14
CA TRP A 43 6.74 4.70 6.42
C TRP A 43 7.14 3.36 7.05
N SER A 44 7.06 3.34 8.37
CA SER A 44 7.24 2.13 9.18
C SER A 44 6.24 2.14 10.31
N SER A 45 5.62 0.99 10.54
CA SER A 45 4.72 0.80 11.67
C SER A 45 4.79 -0.63 12.16
N ALA A 46 4.59 -0.81 13.45
CA ALA A 46 4.34 -2.11 14.04
C ALA A 46 3.08 -2.02 14.87
N GLY A 47 2.29 -3.08 14.93
CA GLY A 47 1.05 -3.06 15.66
C GLY A 47 0.65 -4.42 16.18
N TYR A 48 -0.39 -4.40 16.99
CA TYR A 48 -0.99 -5.55 17.60
C TYR A 48 -2.47 -5.51 17.30
N CYS A 49 -2.96 -6.54 16.64
CA CYS A 49 -4.34 -6.68 16.24
C CYS A 49 -5.00 -7.74 17.10
N SER A 50 -6.22 -7.47 17.55
CA SER A 50 -7.02 -8.41 18.32
C SER A 50 -8.33 -8.74 17.62
N VAL A 51 -8.70 -10.02 17.67
CA VAL A 51 -9.93 -10.57 17.09
C VAL A 51 -10.66 -11.33 18.19
N ALA A 52 -11.96 -11.12 18.31
CA ALA A 52 -12.80 -11.99 19.15
C ALA A 52 -12.96 -13.34 18.43
N GLY A 53 -12.62 -14.45 19.09
CA GLY A 53 -12.70 -15.79 18.50
C GLY A 53 -14.15 -16.21 18.26
N ASN A 54 -14.94 -16.19 19.31
CA ASN A 54 -16.39 -16.37 19.24
C ASN A 54 -17.08 -15.58 20.38
N LYS A 55 -18.43 -15.48 20.38
CA LYS A 55 -19.19 -14.71 21.41
C LYS A 55 -19.08 -15.26 22.85
N TYR A 56 -18.51 -16.45 23.01
CA TYR A 56 -18.30 -17.18 24.26
C TYR A 56 -16.81 -17.33 24.63
N ASP A 57 -15.88 -17.05 23.72
CA ASP A 57 -14.45 -17.09 23.98
C ASP A 57 -13.94 -15.69 24.36
N ILE A 58 -13.55 -15.58 25.63
CA ILE A 58 -12.98 -14.40 26.27
C ILE A 58 -11.50 -14.19 25.92
N THR A 59 -10.85 -15.17 25.29
CA THR A 59 -9.46 -15.02 24.85
C THR A 59 -9.43 -14.28 23.51
N ARG A 60 -9.05 -12.99 23.56
CA ARG A 60 -8.78 -12.22 22.34
C ARG A 60 -7.65 -12.90 21.56
N HIS A 61 -7.93 -13.36 20.35
CA HIS A 61 -6.91 -13.85 19.43
C HIS A 61 -6.08 -12.68 18.97
N THR A 62 -4.78 -12.77 19.19
CA THR A 62 -3.94 -11.61 18.94
C THR A 62 -2.70 -11.94 18.16
N TRP A 63 -2.43 -11.11 17.16
CA TRP A 63 -1.26 -11.22 16.31
C TRP A 63 -0.59 -9.86 16.19
N ARG A 64 0.71 -9.89 15.91
CA ARG A 64 1.49 -8.67 15.71
C ARG A 64 1.69 -8.48 14.22
N SER A 65 1.63 -7.24 13.77
CA SER A 65 1.96 -6.86 12.41
C SER A 65 3.11 -5.88 12.39
N TRP A 66 3.88 -5.88 11.31
CA TRP A 66 4.79 -4.79 11.02
C TRP A 66 4.89 -4.57 9.52
N THR A 67 5.08 -3.30 9.15
CA THR A 67 5.38 -2.87 7.80
C THR A 67 6.56 -1.91 7.80
N THR A 68 7.34 -1.94 6.73
CA THR A 68 8.33 -0.92 6.40
C THR A 68 8.40 -0.82 4.89
N SER A 69 7.97 0.33 4.38
CA SER A 69 7.74 0.53 2.96
C SER A 69 8.36 1.84 2.52
N LYS A 70 8.86 1.83 1.29
CA LYS A 70 9.30 3.01 0.56
C LYS A 70 8.80 2.90 -0.87
N VAL A 71 8.02 3.87 -1.29
CA VAL A 71 7.38 3.89 -2.61
C VAL A 71 7.52 5.28 -3.24
N SER A 72 7.61 5.33 -4.56
CA SER A 72 7.63 6.59 -5.29
C SER A 72 6.43 6.69 -6.22
N PHE A 73 5.73 7.81 -6.14
CA PHE A 73 4.59 8.14 -6.99
C PHE A 73 4.88 9.40 -7.80
N LYS A 74 4.65 9.30 -9.11
CA LYS A 74 4.55 10.44 -10.00
C LYS A 74 3.19 11.10 -9.76
N VAL A 75 3.18 12.34 -9.27
CA VAL A 75 1.96 13.12 -8.99
C VAL A 75 1.92 14.32 -9.95
N PRO A 76 1.01 14.31 -10.94
CA PRO A 76 0.90 15.36 -11.96
C PRO A 76 0.29 16.66 -11.44
N ILE A 77 0.68 17.78 -12.06
CA ILE A 77 -0.03 19.06 -11.91
C ILE A 77 -1.42 18.97 -12.55
N ASP A 78 -1.52 18.36 -13.72
CA ASP A 78 -2.79 18.21 -14.42
C ASP A 78 -3.78 17.37 -13.61
N ALA A 79 -4.92 17.95 -13.24
CA ALA A 79 -5.98 17.30 -12.48
C ALA A 79 -6.61 16.11 -13.23
N GLN A 80 -6.51 16.07 -14.57
CA GLN A 80 -7.02 14.96 -15.37
C GLN A 80 -6.09 13.74 -15.34
N ASP A 81 -4.81 13.94 -15.05
CA ASP A 81 -3.85 12.85 -14.93
C ASP A 81 -3.84 12.27 -13.51
N LEU A 82 -3.88 10.93 -13.43
CA LEU A 82 -3.86 10.22 -12.17
C LEU A 82 -2.42 10.02 -11.66
N PRO A 83 -2.21 10.07 -10.33
CA PRO A 83 -0.96 9.63 -9.72
C PRO A 83 -0.59 8.19 -10.11
N LEU A 84 0.68 7.96 -10.40
CA LEU A 84 1.19 6.66 -10.84
C LEU A 84 2.36 6.20 -9.96
N CYS A 85 2.31 4.97 -9.47
CA CYS A 85 3.46 4.35 -8.81
C CYS A 85 4.57 4.07 -9.82
N VAL A 86 5.77 4.60 -9.56
CA VAL A 86 6.92 4.49 -10.47
C VAL A 86 8.08 3.66 -9.88
N GLN A 87 8.13 3.51 -8.55
CA GLN A 87 9.16 2.72 -7.87
C GLN A 87 8.66 2.21 -6.51
N GLY A 88 9.20 1.07 -6.06
CA GLY A 88 8.82 0.42 -4.80
C GLY A 88 7.90 -0.79 -5.04
N ASP A 89 7.20 -1.23 -4.00
CA ASP A 89 6.28 -2.38 -4.09
C ASP A 89 4.91 -1.99 -4.68
N CYS A 90 4.94 -1.43 -5.90
CA CYS A 90 3.76 -0.89 -6.60
C CYS A 90 2.62 -1.89 -6.83
N LYS A 91 2.87 -3.20 -6.64
CA LYS A 91 1.84 -4.25 -6.75
C LYS A 91 1.09 -4.49 -5.45
N ARG A 92 1.67 -4.09 -4.32
CA ARG A 92 1.15 -4.34 -2.96
C ARG A 92 0.85 -3.05 -2.20
N ILE A 93 1.14 -1.90 -2.79
CA ILE A 93 0.78 -0.60 -2.24
C ILE A 93 -0.23 0.01 -3.20
N GLU A 94 -1.48 0.08 -2.75
CA GLU A 94 -2.58 0.64 -3.52
C GLU A 94 -2.83 2.07 -3.07
N TYR A 95 -3.23 2.93 -4.01
CA TYR A 95 -3.65 4.29 -3.74
C TYR A 95 -5.16 4.38 -3.97
N ASP A 96 -5.89 4.87 -2.95
CA ASP A 96 -7.33 5.10 -3.03
C ASP A 96 -7.62 6.38 -3.82
N ARG A 97 -8.04 6.20 -5.08
CA ARG A 97 -8.39 7.28 -6.01
C ARG A 97 -9.60 8.09 -5.57
N TYR A 98 -10.44 7.55 -4.69
CA TYR A 98 -11.63 8.25 -4.19
C TYR A 98 -11.31 9.11 -2.96
N TYR A 99 -10.09 9.03 -2.43
CA TYR A 99 -9.61 9.88 -1.34
C TYR A 99 -9.04 11.24 -1.83
N GLU A 100 -9.12 11.54 -3.14
CA GLU A 100 -8.74 12.85 -3.66
C GLU A 100 -9.57 13.95 -3.00
N GLY A 101 -8.92 14.78 -2.18
CA GLY A 101 -9.58 15.85 -1.43
C GLY A 101 -9.84 15.54 0.04
N GLY A 102 -8.99 14.71 0.66
CA GLY A 102 -8.99 14.41 2.10
C GLY A 102 -9.45 15.58 2.99
N THR A 103 -10.09 15.26 4.12
CA THR A 103 -10.69 16.27 5.00
C THR A 103 -9.58 17.18 5.57
N HIS A 104 -9.49 18.40 5.05
CA HIS A 104 -8.56 19.47 5.47
C HIS A 104 -7.12 19.38 4.92
N PRO A 105 -6.91 19.57 3.60
CA PRO A 105 -5.55 19.77 3.09
C PRO A 105 -4.97 21.10 3.62
N PRO A 106 -3.64 21.23 3.78
CA PRO A 106 -3.00 22.47 4.26
C PRO A 106 -3.34 23.70 3.40
N THR A 107 -3.41 23.51 2.08
CA THR A 107 -3.93 24.47 1.10
C THR A 107 -4.68 23.72 -0.01
N PRO A 108 -5.52 24.39 -0.82
CA PRO A 108 -6.24 23.75 -1.94
C PRO A 108 -5.34 23.09 -3.00
N ASP A 109 -4.05 23.45 -3.04
CA ASP A 109 -3.08 22.94 -4.03
C ASP A 109 -2.56 21.54 -3.67
N TYR A 110 -2.86 21.03 -2.47
CA TYR A 110 -2.47 19.69 -2.05
C TYR A 110 -3.49 18.65 -2.51
N ARG A 111 -2.99 17.56 -3.09
CA ARG A 111 -3.76 16.34 -3.29
C ARG A 111 -3.66 15.44 -2.07
N GLY A 112 -4.81 15.10 -1.48
CA GLY A 112 -4.90 14.04 -0.48
C GLY A 112 -4.74 12.68 -1.13
N MET A 113 -3.84 11.85 -0.60
CA MET A 113 -3.56 10.51 -1.09
C MET A 113 -3.54 9.53 0.09
N ARG A 114 -4.47 8.58 0.07
CA ARG A 114 -4.49 7.43 0.98
C ARG A 114 -3.84 6.25 0.29
N PHE A 115 -2.94 5.57 1.00
CA PHE A 115 -2.32 4.34 0.56
C PHE A 115 -2.69 3.20 1.49
N ASP A 116 -3.05 2.06 0.93
CA ASP A 116 -3.21 0.81 1.66
C ASP A 116 -2.03 -0.11 1.33
N ASP A 117 -1.23 -0.41 2.35
CA ASP A 117 0.04 -1.14 2.24
C ASP A 117 -0.13 -2.60 2.67
N TYR A 118 -0.29 -3.47 1.68
CA TYR A 118 -0.37 -4.92 1.81
C TYR A 118 0.99 -5.61 1.93
N THR A 119 2.10 -4.85 2.09
CA THR A 119 3.41 -5.44 2.40
C THR A 119 3.55 -5.92 3.84
N SER A 120 2.62 -5.46 4.69
CA SER A 120 2.52 -5.82 6.11
C SER A 120 2.66 -7.32 6.32
N THR A 121 3.50 -7.69 7.29
CA THR A 121 3.68 -9.09 7.67
C THR A 121 2.96 -9.38 8.98
N ILE A 122 2.52 -10.63 9.15
CA ILE A 122 1.92 -11.13 10.39
C ILE A 122 2.95 -11.98 11.10
N VAL A 123 3.19 -11.69 12.38
CA VAL A 123 4.10 -12.44 13.23
C VAL A 123 3.43 -12.82 14.56
N GLY A 124 3.76 -14.01 15.05
CA GLY A 124 3.24 -14.56 16.30
C GLY A 124 2.05 -15.51 16.12
N GLY A 125 1.95 -16.49 17.02
CA GLY A 125 0.89 -17.51 17.01
C GLY A 125 0.90 -18.40 15.75
N GLU A 126 -0.27 -18.92 15.40
CA GLU A 126 -0.49 -19.76 14.22
C GLU A 126 -1.23 -19.00 13.09
N TYR A 127 -1.36 -17.67 13.21
CA TYR A 127 -2.14 -16.82 12.29
C TYR A 127 -1.51 -16.55 10.90
N PRO A 128 -0.18 -16.59 10.69
CA PRO A 128 0.36 -16.46 9.34
C PRO A 128 -0.22 -17.51 8.40
N GLY A 129 -0.61 -17.10 7.18
CA GLY A 129 -1.33 -17.95 6.22
C GLY A 129 -2.85 -17.99 6.42
N CYS A 130 -3.34 -17.73 7.64
CA CYS A 130 -4.76 -17.57 7.93
C CYS A 130 -5.25 -16.15 7.76
N CYS A 131 -4.44 -15.19 8.18
CA CYS A 131 -4.77 -13.78 8.16
C CYS A 131 -3.86 -13.02 7.20
N GLU A 132 -4.39 -11.91 6.71
CA GLU A 132 -3.67 -10.90 5.93
C GLU A 132 -3.87 -9.54 6.60
N ALA A 133 -2.87 -8.67 6.42
CA ALA A 133 -2.81 -7.35 7.04
C ALA A 133 -2.52 -6.31 5.97
N ALA A 134 -3.16 -5.16 6.07
CA ALA A 134 -2.81 -3.96 5.35
C ALA A 134 -2.58 -2.82 6.35
N PHE A 135 -1.69 -1.90 6.02
CA PHE A 135 -1.46 -0.69 6.78
C PHE A 135 -1.93 0.52 5.97
N GLY A 136 -2.96 1.21 6.44
CA GLY A 136 -3.44 2.44 5.79
C GLY A 136 -2.59 3.64 6.20
N VAL A 137 -2.10 4.43 5.26
CA VAL A 137 -1.32 5.66 5.51
C VAL A 137 -1.77 6.78 4.60
N LYS A 138 -1.72 8.04 5.06
CA LYS A 138 -2.27 9.19 4.33
C LYS A 138 -1.25 10.31 4.21
N PHE A 139 -1.18 10.92 3.03
CA PHE A 139 -0.30 12.04 2.72
C PHE A 139 -1.07 13.12 1.96
N TYR A 140 -0.72 14.38 2.21
CA TYR A 140 -1.05 15.51 1.37
C TYR A 140 0.18 15.85 0.52
N LEU A 141 0.07 15.78 -0.81
CA LEU A 141 1.17 16.03 -1.75
C LEU A 141 0.83 17.18 -2.69
N ASN A 142 1.69 18.19 -2.78
CA ASN A 142 1.50 19.36 -3.63
C ASN A 142 2.25 19.21 -4.97
N PRO A 143 1.58 18.87 -6.08
CA PRO A 143 2.24 18.67 -7.37
C PRO A 143 2.76 19.97 -7.99
N HIS A 144 2.45 21.15 -7.46
CA HIS A 144 2.91 22.43 -8.01
C HIS A 144 4.28 22.85 -7.50
N ASN A 145 4.67 22.44 -6.28
CA ASN A 145 5.92 22.85 -5.65
C ASN A 145 6.71 21.72 -4.97
N GLY A 146 6.20 20.48 -4.97
CA GLY A 146 6.87 19.33 -4.36
C GLY A 146 6.76 19.26 -2.83
N ALA A 147 6.04 20.20 -2.18
CA ALA A 147 5.81 20.12 -0.76
C ALA A 147 4.91 18.92 -0.42
N GLY A 148 5.18 18.25 0.68
CA GLY A 148 4.37 17.15 1.16
C GLY A 148 4.22 17.19 2.67
N GLN A 149 3.08 16.73 3.15
CA GLN A 149 2.75 16.64 4.56
C GLN A 149 2.09 15.30 4.86
N TYR A 150 2.38 14.75 6.02
CA TYR A 150 1.67 13.60 6.55
C TYR A 150 0.35 14.07 7.19
N ASP A 151 -0.76 13.38 6.90
CA ASP A 151 -2.07 13.70 7.47
C ASP A 151 -2.15 13.19 8.93
N THR A 152 -2.06 14.13 9.88
CA THR A 152 -2.09 13.85 11.33
C THR A 152 -3.48 14.03 11.94
N GLU A 153 -4.43 14.66 11.26
CA GLU A 153 -5.69 15.14 11.89
C GLU A 153 -6.73 14.03 12.12
N ARG A 154 -6.59 12.89 11.46
CA ARG A 154 -7.42 11.69 11.68
C ARG A 154 -6.65 10.50 12.21
N GLU A 155 -5.59 10.75 12.98
CA GLU A 155 -4.74 9.70 13.57
C GLU A 155 -5.51 8.67 14.40
N GLU A 156 -6.65 9.06 14.98
CA GLU A 156 -7.51 8.22 15.85
C GLU A 156 -8.63 7.47 15.12
N GLU A 157 -9.07 7.93 13.93
CA GLU A 157 -10.21 7.33 13.21
C GLU A 157 -9.81 6.63 11.90
N ASP A 158 -8.82 7.12 11.14
CA ASP A 158 -8.53 6.59 9.79
C ASP A 158 -7.06 6.71 9.32
N GLY A 159 -6.20 7.43 10.04
CA GLY A 159 -4.83 7.75 9.62
C GLY A 159 -3.83 6.83 10.28
N GLY A 160 -3.47 5.70 9.66
CA GLY A 160 -2.40 4.83 10.18
C GLY A 160 -2.85 3.52 10.84
N ALA A 161 -4.01 2.94 10.52
CA ALA A 161 -4.45 1.70 11.16
C ALA A 161 -3.95 0.47 10.40
N PHE A 162 -3.51 -0.55 11.14
CA PHE A 162 -3.53 -1.90 10.59
C PHE A 162 -4.99 -2.32 10.46
N MET A 163 -5.33 -2.87 9.31
CA MET A 163 -6.56 -3.60 9.10
C MET A 163 -6.21 -5.00 8.63
N GLY A 164 -7.06 -5.96 8.90
CA GLY A 164 -6.80 -7.32 8.47
C GLY A 164 -8.06 -8.10 8.20
N PHE A 165 -7.87 -9.22 7.52
CA PHE A 165 -8.91 -10.21 7.33
C PHE A 165 -8.33 -11.60 7.54
N CYS A 166 -9.09 -12.46 8.19
CA CYS A 166 -8.74 -13.86 8.38
C CYS A 166 -9.73 -14.74 7.64
N ASN A 167 -9.22 -15.73 6.89
CA ASN A 167 -10.03 -16.66 6.11
C ASN A 167 -9.98 -18.06 6.74
N PRO A 168 -11.10 -18.57 7.29
CA PRO A 168 -11.15 -19.87 7.96
C PRO A 168 -10.91 -21.06 7.02
N HIS A 169 -11.02 -20.88 5.70
CA HIS A 169 -10.83 -21.94 4.71
C HIS A 169 -9.36 -22.15 4.29
N LYS A 170 -8.44 -21.33 4.80
CA LYS A 170 -7.00 -21.48 4.55
C LYS A 170 -6.35 -22.44 5.56
N ARG A 171 -5.02 -22.54 5.51
CA ARG A 171 -4.20 -23.22 6.52
C ARG A 171 -3.12 -22.29 7.05
N SER A 172 -2.79 -22.47 8.32
CA SER A 172 -1.64 -21.81 8.94
C SER A 172 -0.37 -22.19 8.18
N SER A 173 0.41 -21.20 7.77
CA SER A 173 1.74 -21.45 7.20
C SER A 173 2.78 -21.80 8.27
N VAL A 174 2.44 -21.66 9.55
CA VAL A 174 3.31 -21.99 10.68
C VAL A 174 3.15 -23.45 11.10
N SER A 175 1.91 -23.88 11.38
CA SER A 175 1.65 -25.22 11.91
C SER A 175 0.91 -26.16 10.95
N GLY A 176 0.44 -25.66 9.80
CA GLY A 176 -0.35 -26.44 8.85
C GLY A 176 -1.79 -26.70 9.28
N LYS A 177 -2.20 -26.29 10.49
CA LYS A 177 -3.58 -26.44 10.98
C LYS A 177 -4.59 -25.69 10.11
N SER A 178 -5.84 -26.15 10.14
CA SER A 178 -6.94 -25.44 9.49
C SER A 178 -7.12 -24.07 10.12
N CYS A 179 -7.32 -23.03 9.32
CA CYS A 179 -7.58 -21.70 9.86
C CYS A 179 -8.91 -21.63 10.61
N TYR A 180 -9.86 -22.52 10.32
CA TYR A 180 -11.07 -22.69 11.12
C TYR A 180 -10.76 -23.07 12.58
N GLU A 181 -9.72 -23.87 12.83
CA GLU A 181 -9.30 -24.23 14.19
C GLU A 181 -8.48 -23.11 14.84
N VAL A 182 -7.57 -22.48 14.08
CA VAL A 182 -6.73 -21.38 14.57
C VAL A 182 -7.56 -20.16 14.99
N LEU A 183 -8.68 -19.91 14.30
CA LEU A 183 -9.60 -18.80 14.55
C LEU A 183 -10.73 -19.16 15.52
N ASP A 184 -10.65 -20.31 16.20
CA ASP A 184 -11.66 -20.82 17.12
C ASP A 184 -13.08 -20.89 16.53
N HIS A 185 -13.19 -21.57 15.39
CA HIS A 185 -14.45 -21.95 14.77
C HIS A 185 -15.40 -20.77 14.48
N PRO A 186 -14.94 -19.74 13.73
CA PRO A 186 -15.75 -18.55 13.46
C PRO A 186 -17.00 -18.90 12.66
N GLN A 187 -18.13 -18.27 12.99
CA GLN A 187 -19.40 -18.49 12.29
C GLN A 187 -19.48 -17.80 10.93
N GLN A 188 -18.61 -16.83 10.67
CA GLN A 188 -18.59 -16.06 9.43
C GLN A 188 -17.54 -16.60 8.45
N PRO A 189 -17.75 -16.45 7.13
CA PRO A 189 -16.82 -16.93 6.11
C PRO A 189 -15.50 -16.13 6.07
N PHE A 190 -15.43 -15.02 6.80
CA PHE A 190 -14.22 -14.24 7.04
C PHE A 190 -14.37 -13.51 8.38
N VAL A 191 -13.25 -13.17 9.00
CA VAL A 191 -13.21 -12.33 10.21
C VAL A 191 -12.43 -11.07 9.89
N PHE A 192 -13.10 -9.91 10.00
CA PHE A 192 -12.48 -8.61 9.82
C PHE A 192 -11.80 -8.16 11.12
N VAL A 193 -10.63 -7.55 10.99
CA VAL A 193 -9.80 -7.11 12.11
C VAL A 193 -9.56 -5.61 11.96
N ALA A 194 -10.23 -4.82 12.80
CA ALA A 194 -10.05 -3.36 12.86
C ALA A 194 -9.43 -2.89 14.18
N ASP A 195 -9.56 -3.68 15.25
CA ASP A 195 -9.01 -3.34 16.57
C ASP A 195 -7.50 -3.63 16.61
N CYS A 196 -6.73 -2.73 16.00
CA CYS A 196 -5.28 -2.78 15.98
C CYS A 196 -4.67 -1.57 16.68
N VAL A 197 -3.83 -1.82 17.68
CA VAL A 197 -3.01 -0.79 18.36
C VAL A 197 -1.63 -0.77 17.74
N GLY A 198 -1.19 0.38 17.23
CA GLY A 198 0.07 0.52 16.51
C GLY A 198 1.06 1.49 17.15
N THR A 199 2.35 1.21 17.02
CA THR A 199 3.42 2.22 17.04
C THR A 199 3.61 2.76 15.63
N ARG A 200 3.92 4.05 15.52
CA ARG A 200 4.19 4.70 14.23
C ARG A 200 5.46 5.52 14.36
N LEU A 201 6.37 5.34 13.41
CA LEU A 201 7.44 6.29 13.19
C LEU A 201 6.92 7.36 12.22
N ARG A 202 7.34 8.61 12.43
CA ARG A 202 6.96 9.71 11.54
C ARG A 202 7.34 9.36 10.11
N PRO A 203 6.40 9.34 9.15
CA PRO A 203 6.72 9.07 7.76
C PRO A 203 7.70 10.10 7.18
N THR A 204 8.41 9.69 6.14
CA THR A 204 9.34 10.53 5.39
C THR A 204 8.76 10.86 4.02
N ILE A 205 9.02 12.07 3.55
CA ILE A 205 8.56 12.57 2.25
C ILE A 205 9.73 13.31 1.61
N SER A 206 10.04 12.99 0.36
CA SER A 206 10.90 13.81 -0.50
C SER A 206 10.31 13.88 -1.89
N SER A 207 10.74 14.86 -2.69
CA SER A 207 10.20 15.05 -4.04
C SER A 207 11.26 15.52 -5.02
N THR A 208 11.14 15.09 -6.28
CA THR A 208 11.94 15.60 -7.39
C THR A 208 11.02 16.06 -8.52
N PRO A 209 11.18 17.27 -9.08
CA PRO A 209 10.37 17.70 -10.21
C PRO A 209 10.66 16.82 -11.43
N TYR A 210 9.66 16.62 -12.29
CA TYR A 210 9.85 16.00 -13.60
C TYR A 210 9.26 16.89 -14.70
N TYR A 211 9.82 16.73 -15.89
CA TYR A 211 9.51 17.54 -17.07
C TYR A 211 9.15 16.63 -18.25
N SER A 212 8.65 17.21 -19.35
CA SER A 212 8.34 16.51 -20.60
C SER A 212 9.58 15.93 -21.27
#